data_AF-A0A2R7M3I0-F1
#
_entry.id   AF-A0A2R7M3I0-F1
#
_cell.length_a   1.000
_cell.length_b   1.000
_cell.length_c   1.000
_cell.angle_alpha   90.00
_cell.angle_beta   90.00
_cell.angle_gamma   90.00
#
_symmetry.space_group_name_H-M   'P 1'
#
loop_
_entity.id
_entity.type
_entity.pdbx_description
1 polymer ?
#
loop_
_entity_poly.entity_id
_entity_poly.type
_entity_poly.pdbx_seq_one_letter_code
_entity_poly.pdbx_strand_id
1 'polypeptide(L)' 'MSARTLAVMTNAPGDSDRLRAVLAKIDADNPLKVPFSYNQGHISPRLDRLEAKLSYMAEYIAYLEQRIESLEAQVVS' A
#
# COMPACT_ATOMS: atom_id res chain seq x y z
N MET A 1 24.79 -15.71 -15.32
CA MET A 1 24.07 -14.54 -14.76
C MET A 1 24.09 -14.66 -13.25
N SER A 2 24.72 -13.70 -12.56
CA SER A 2 25.03 -13.79 -11.12
C SER A 2 23.82 -13.34 -10.29
N ALA A 3 23.52 -14.07 -9.20
CA ALA A 3 22.39 -13.84 -8.29
C ALA A 3 22.32 -12.41 -7.71
N ARG A 4 23.41 -11.66 -7.80
CA ARG A 4 23.52 -10.25 -7.38
C ARG A 4 22.69 -9.29 -8.22
N THR A 5 22.39 -9.62 -9.48
CA THR A 5 21.60 -8.77 -10.38
C THR A 5 20.09 -8.86 -10.09
N LEU A 6 19.61 -9.98 -9.56
CA LEU A 6 18.20 -10.15 -9.17
C LEU A 6 17.81 -9.32 -7.95
N ALA A 7 18.74 -9.07 -7.02
CA ALA A 7 18.48 -8.29 -5.81
C ALA A 7 18.32 -6.77 -6.05
N VAL A 8 18.71 -6.27 -7.23
CA VAL A 8 18.62 -4.84 -7.58
C VAL A 8 17.28 -4.49 -8.25
N MET A 9 16.53 -5.48 -8.73
CA MET A 9 15.19 -5.30 -9.32
C MET A 9 14.06 -5.42 -8.31
N THR A 10 14.37 -5.54 -7.02
CA THR A 10 13.36 -5.68 -5.96
C THR A 10 13.30 -4.38 -5.18
N ASN A 11 12.17 -3.67 -5.30
CA ASN A 11 11.69 -2.55 -4.49
C ASN A 11 12.69 -2.03 -3.45
N ALA A 12 13.10 -0.76 -3.57
CA ALA A 12 13.90 -0.09 -2.56
C ALA A 12 13.32 -0.40 -1.17
N PRO A 13 14.13 -0.90 -0.21
CA PRO A 13 13.64 -1.47 1.04
C PRO A 13 12.70 -0.53 1.83
N GLY A 14 12.79 0.79 1.61
CA GLY A 14 11.93 1.78 2.25
C GLY A 14 10.47 1.86 1.76
N ASP A 15 10.14 1.42 0.54
CA ASP A 15 8.78 1.61 -0.01
C ASP A 15 7.77 0.62 0.55
N SER A 16 8.19 -0.63 0.71
CA SER A 16 7.36 -1.65 1.36
C SER A 16 7.12 -1.33 2.83
N ASP A 17 8.12 -0.76 3.51
CA ASP A 17 8.02 -0.34 4.91
C ASP A 17 7.13 0.90 5.07
N ARG A 18 7.19 1.84 4.12
CA ARG A 18 6.27 2.98 4.06
C ARG A 18 4.83 2.54 3.85
N LEU A 19 4.58 1.64 2.91
CA LEU A 19 3.24 1.07 2.66
C LEU A 19 2.68 0.42 3.92
N ARG A 20 3.48 -0.41 4.60
CA ARG A 20 3.08 -1.04 5.87
C ARG A 20 2.75 -0.01 6.95
N ALA A 21 3.58 1.04 7.08
CA ALA A 21 3.35 2.10 8.07
C ALA A 21 2.03 2.85 7.82
N VAL A 22 1.71 3.18 6.56
CA VAL A 22 0.46 3.85 6.22
C VAL A 22 -0.75 2.95 6.46
N LEU A 23 -0.67 1.67 6.08
CA LEU A 23 -1.74 0.72 6.35
C LEU A 23 -2.01 0.55 7.85
N ALA A 24 -0.95 0.47 8.66
CA ALA A 24 -1.06 0.41 10.12
C ALA A 24 -1.72 1.69 10.68
N LYS A 25 -1.40 2.86 10.12
CA LYS A 25 -2.05 4.11 10.50
C LYS A 25 -3.55 4.09 10.14
N ILE A 26 -3.92 3.65 8.94
CA ILE A 26 -5.34 3.53 8.53
C ILE A 26 -6.09 2.56 9.46
N ASP A 27 -5.45 1.46 9.87
CA ASP A 27 -6.02 0.52 10.82
C ASP A 27 -6.22 1.12 12.22
N ALA A 28 -5.31 1.98 12.67
CA ALA A 28 -5.40 2.71 13.94
C ALA A 28 -6.48 3.80 13.90
N ASP A 29 -6.58 4.54 12.80
CA ASP A 29 -7.55 5.63 12.62
C ASP A 29 -8.99 5.09 12.45
N ASN A 30 -9.16 3.83 11.99
CA ASN A 30 -10.46 3.21 11.75
C ASN A 30 -10.66 1.89 12.52
N PRO A 31 -10.65 1.85 13.86
CA PRO A 31 -10.57 0.62 14.65
C PRO A 31 -11.73 -0.36 14.42
N LEU A 32 -11.44 -1.66 14.36
CA LEU A 32 -12.47 -2.70 14.32
C LEU A 32 -13.18 -2.76 15.67
N LYS A 33 -14.50 -2.70 15.65
CA LYS A 33 -15.32 -2.93 16.84
C LYS A 33 -15.55 -4.42 17.03
N VAL A 34 -15.09 -4.94 18.16
CA VAL A 34 -15.36 -6.32 18.61
C VAL A 34 -16.52 -6.35 19.62
N PRO A 35 -17.27 -7.46 19.75
CA PRO A 35 -17.17 -8.70 18.96
C PRO A 35 -17.61 -8.48 17.50
N PHE A 36 -17.13 -9.33 16.59
CA PHE A 36 -17.54 -9.31 15.18
C PHE A 36 -18.97 -9.82 15.03
N SER A 37 -19.94 -9.04 15.51
CA SER A 37 -21.36 -9.33 15.32
C SER A 37 -21.84 -8.72 14.00
N TYR A 38 -22.77 -9.39 13.34
CA TYR A 38 -23.36 -8.97 12.06
C TYR A 38 -24.43 -7.90 12.28
N ASN A 39 -24.12 -6.82 12.98
CA ASN A 39 -24.98 -5.64 13.07
C ASN A 39 -24.33 -4.43 12.40
N GLN A 40 -25.16 -3.49 11.96
CA GLN A 40 -24.74 -2.33 11.17
C GLN A 40 -23.69 -1.47 11.89
N GLY A 41 -23.72 -1.42 13.22
CA GLY A 41 -22.74 -0.70 14.04
C GLY A 41 -21.31 -1.27 14.00
N HIS A 42 -21.14 -2.54 13.60
CA HIS A 42 -19.83 -3.16 13.36
C HIS A 42 -19.45 -3.21 11.88
N ILE A 43 -20.43 -3.16 10.97
CA ILE A 43 -20.17 -3.21 9.51
C ILE A 43 -19.68 -1.87 9.00
N SER A 44 -20.31 -0.75 9.39
CA SER A 44 -19.91 0.58 8.88
C SER A 44 -18.43 0.91 9.13
N PRO A 45 -17.87 0.75 10.35
CA PRO A 45 -16.44 1.02 10.58
C PRO A 45 -15.49 0.12 9.76
N ARG A 46 -15.95 -1.07 9.36
CA ARG A 46 -15.17 -1.98 8.50
C ARG A 46 -15.16 -1.48 7.06
N LEU A 47 -16.29 -0.97 6.58
CA LEU A 47 -16.40 -0.38 5.26
C LEU A 47 -15.55 0.89 5.16
N ASP A 48 -15.65 1.80 6.15
CA ASP A 48 -14.84 3.02 6.21
C ASP A 48 -13.33 2.71 6.16
N ARG A 49 -12.90 1.70 6.94
CA ARG A 49 -11.52 1.22 6.92
C ARG A 49 -11.10 0.68 5.54
N LEU A 50 -11.94 -0.13 4.91
CA LEU A 50 -11.63 -0.72 3.60
C LEU A 50 -11.57 0.36 2.51
N GLU A 51 -12.48 1.33 2.56
CA GLU A 51 -12.51 2.47 1.65
C GLU A 51 -11.24 3.31 1.78
N ALA A 52 -10.82 3.66 3.01
CA ALA A 52 -9.58 4.38 3.24
C ALA A 52 -8.33 3.63 2.72
N LYS A 53 -8.29 2.30 2.89
CA LYS A 53 -7.21 1.47 2.33
C LYS A 53 -7.24 1.45 0.80
N LEU A 54 -8.41 1.36 0.18
CA LEU A 54 -8.57 1.35 -1.27
C LEU A 54 -8.14 2.68 -1.89
N SER A 55 -8.56 3.81 -1.30
CA SER A 55 -8.14 5.15 -1.78
C SER A 55 -6.62 5.31 -1.76
N TYR A 56 -5.97 4.94 -0.64
CA TYR A 56 -4.52 5.01 -0.54
C TYR A 56 -3.80 4.10 -1.54
N MET A 57 -4.32 2.89 -1.76
CA MET A 57 -3.73 1.95 -2.72
C MET A 57 -3.81 2.46 -4.17
N ALA A 58 -4.91 3.12 -4.55
CA ALA A 58 -5.04 3.72 -5.87
C ALA A 58 -4.00 4.82 -6.09
N GLU A 59 -3.82 5.72 -5.13
CA GLU A 59 -2.80 6.76 -5.19
C GLU A 59 -1.38 6.18 -5.22
N TYR A 60 -1.14 5.13 -4.44
CA TYR A 60 0.16 4.48 -4.38
C TYR A 60 0.53 3.76 -5.67
N ILE A 61 -0.43 3.12 -6.34
CA ILE A 61 -0.23 2.54 -7.68
C ILE A 61 0.15 3.62 -8.69
N ALA A 62 -0.60 4.72 -8.74
CA ALA A 62 -0.31 5.84 -9.66
C ALA A 62 1.10 6.42 -9.42
N TYR A 63 1.52 6.53 -8.15
CA TYR A 63 2.89 6.94 -7.80
C TYR A 63 3.94 5.95 -8.31
N LEU A 64 3.71 4.64 -8.16
CA LEU A 64 4.63 3.62 -8.64
C LEU A 64 4.73 3.61 -10.17
N GLU A 65 3.62 3.77 -10.87
CA GLU A 65 3.58 3.88 -12.34
C GLU A 65 4.45 5.05 -12.83
N GLN A 66 4.26 6.26 -12.28
CA GLN A 66 5.08 7.43 -12.62
C GLN A 66 6.58 7.20 -12.36
N ARG A 67 6.89 6.50 -11.26
CA ARG A 67 8.29 6.21 -10.92
C ARG A 67 8.89 5.17 -11.86
N ILE A 68 8.13 4.18 -12.29
CA ILE A 68 8.56 3.21 -13.31
C ILE A 68 8.86 3.96 -14.62
N GLU A 69 7.94 4.81 -15.11
CA GLU A 69 8.15 5.61 -16.32
C GLU A 69 9.43 6.46 -16.23
N SER A 70 9.66 7.11 -15.09
CA SER A 70 10.86 7.93 -14.87
C SER A 70 12.15 7.10 -14.89
N LEU A 71 12.13 5.91 -14.29
CA LEU A 71 13.29 5.00 -14.28
C LEU A 71 13.54 4.41 -15.67
N GLU A 72 12.50 4.04 -16.39
CA GLU A 72 12.60 3.55 -17.77
C GLU A 72 13.22 4.60 -18.69
N ALA A 73 12.79 5.86 -18.57
CA ALA A 73 13.36 6.97 -19.35
C ALA A 73 14.87 7.16 -19.09
N GLN A 74 15.34 7.00 -17.85
CA GLN A 74 16.76 7.11 -17.49
C GLN A 74 17.61 5.95 -18.03
N VAL A 75 17.02 4.77 -18.25
CA VAL A 75 17.73 3.60 -18.77
C VAL A 75 17.86 3.63 -20.29
N VAL A 76 16.90 4.26 -20.99
CA VAL A 76 16.88 4.36 -22.45
C VAL A 76 17.70 5.54 -22.98
N SER A 77 17.93 6.58 -22.17
CA SER A 77 18.77 7.75 -22.50
C SER A 77 20.26 7.48 -22.35
#